data_AF-A0A838JD08-F1
#
_entry.id   AF-A0A838JD08-F1
#
_cell.length_a   1.000
_cell.length_b   1.000
_cell.length_c   1.000
_cell.angle_alpha   90.00
_cell.angle_beta   90.00
_cell.angle_gamma   90.00
#
_symmetry.space_group_name_H-M   'P 1'
#
loop_
_entity.id
_entity.type
_entity.pdbx_description
1 polymer ?
#
loop_
_entity_poly.entity_id
_entity_poly.type
_entity_poly.pdbx_seq_one_letter_code
_entity_poly.pdbx_strand_id
1 'polypeptide(L)'
;MAKTREFQALLDACFQEGCIVCRLAQESVHRYLDNWKYELFTDVTLRMELRRTQGFCHMHTWQLAAIGASLQLAQTYREVLSDAME
;
A
#
# COMPACT_ATOMS: atom_id res chain seq x y z
N MET A 1 -10.42 -8.86 29.30
CA MET A 1 -9.96 -9.15 27.93
C MET A 1 -9.85 -7.82 27.20
N ALA A 2 -8.65 -7.39 26.79
CA ALA A 2 -8.51 -6.15 26.04
C ALA A 2 -9.10 -6.36 24.64
N LYS A 3 -9.99 -5.45 24.20
CA LYS A 3 -10.51 -5.46 22.83
C LYS A 3 -9.37 -5.11 21.88
N THR A 4 -9.18 -5.92 20.83
CA THR A 4 -8.10 -5.71 19.85
C THR A 4 -8.43 -4.54 18.92
N ARG A 5 -7.42 -4.04 18.19
CA ARG A 5 -7.59 -2.95 17.22
C ARG A 5 -8.57 -3.35 16.11
N GLU A 6 -8.54 -4.61 15.69
CA GLU A 6 -9.39 -5.17 14.65
C GLU A 6 -10.85 -5.20 15.08
N PHE A 7 -11.11 -5.57 16.34
CA PHE A 7 -12.47 -5.55 16.91
C PHE A 7 -13.05 -4.13 16.89
N GLN A 8 -12.25 -3.13 17.25
CA GLN A 8 -12.71 -1.73 17.23
C GLN A 8 -12.94 -1.23 15.81
N ALA A 9 -12.03 -1.52 14.87
CA ALA A 9 -12.23 -1.14 13.47
C ALA A 9 -13.51 -1.74 12.88
N LEU A 10 -13.83 -2.99 13.23
CA LEU A 10 -15.07 -3.63 12.80
C LEU A 10 -16.31 -2.97 13.41
N LEU A 11 -16.28 -2.66 14.70
CA LEU A 11 -17.36 -1.92 15.35
C LEU A 11 -17.56 -0.54 14.74
N ASP A 12 -16.49 0.21 14.51
CA ASP A 12 -16.55 1.55 13.91
C ASP A 12 -17.15 1.48 12.50
N ALA A 13 -16.77 0.47 11.71
CA ALA A 13 -17.29 0.26 10.37
C ALA A 13 -18.78 -0.11 10.34
N CYS A 14 -19.32 -0.75 11.39
CA CYS A 14 -20.77 -1.01 11.50
C CYS A 14 -21.61 0.27 11.60
N PHE A 15 -21.03 1.39 12.03
CA PHE A 15 -21.72 2.69 12.15
C PHE A 15 -21.58 3.57 10.90
N GLN A 16 -20.99 3.03 9.82
CA GLN A 16 -20.76 3.76 8.58
C GLN A 16 -21.61 3.21 7.44
N GLU A 17 -21.92 4.05 6.46
CA GLU A 17 -22.66 3.62 5.26
C GLU A 17 -21.81 2.71 4.35
N GLY A 18 -22.49 1.80 3.65
CA GLY A 18 -21.90 0.88 2.67
C GLY A 18 -21.58 -0.51 3.24
N CYS A 19 -20.84 -1.31 2.47
CA CYS A 19 -20.39 -2.63 2.89
C CYS A 19 -19.21 -2.52 3.87
N ILE A 20 -19.38 -3.05 5.09
CA ILE A 20 -18.38 -3.07 6.17
C ILE A 20 -17.03 -3.61 5.68
N VAL A 21 -17.05 -4.74 4.96
CA VAL A 21 -15.83 -5.40 4.47
C VAL A 21 -15.13 -4.57 3.41
N CYS A 22 -15.89 -4.00 2.46
CA CYS A 22 -15.31 -3.18 1.40
C CYS A 22 -14.63 -1.93 1.97
N ARG A 23 -15.25 -1.30 2.98
CA ARG A 23 -14.69 -0.13 3.68
C ARG A 23 -13.37 -0.49 4.36
N LEU A 24 -13.36 -1.52 5.19
CA LEU A 24 -12.16 -1.97 5.90
C LEU A 24 -11.05 -2.38 4.94
N ALA A 25 -11.39 -3.00 3.81
CA ALA A 25 -10.43 -3.34 2.77
C ALA A 25 -9.79 -2.09 2.16
N GLN A 26 -10.59 -1.08 1.79
CA GLN A 26 -10.08 0.19 1.24
C GLN A 26 -9.20 0.94 2.25
N GLU A 27 -9.63 1.04 3.50
CA GLU A 27 -8.86 1.68 4.58
C GLU A 27 -7.55 0.94 4.87
N SER A 28 -7.58 -0.39 4.78
CA SER A 28 -6.38 -1.21 4.96
C SER A 28 -5.42 -1.03 3.79
N VAL A 29 -5.90 -1.06 2.54
CA VAL A 29 -5.09 -0.76 1.36
C VAL A 29 -4.44 0.62 1.50
N HIS A 30 -5.20 1.65 1.84
CA HIS A 30 -4.67 3.00 2.03
C HIS A 30 -3.56 3.03 3.09
N ARG A 31 -3.78 2.43 4.26
CA ARG A 31 -2.75 2.33 5.31
C ARG A 31 -1.51 1.58 4.85
N TYR A 32 -1.65 0.47 4.12
CA TYR A 32 -0.50 -0.28 3.62
C TYR A 32 0.31 0.53 2.61
N LEU A 33 -0.35 1.25 1.70
CA LEU A 33 0.33 2.11 0.72
C LEU A 33 1.03 3.30 1.38
N ASP A 34 0.38 3.93 2.36
CA ASP A 34 0.96 5.05 3.12
C ASP A 34 2.16 4.59 3.96
N ASN A 35 2.03 3.44 4.64
CA ASN A 35 3.13 2.84 5.38
C ASN A 35 4.30 2.46 4.46
N TRP A 36 4.01 1.94 3.26
CA TRP A 36 5.03 1.67 2.28
C TRP A 36 5.78 2.94 1.87
N LYS A 37 5.05 4.02 1.58
CA LYS A 37 5.61 5.31 1.18
C LYS A 37 6.57 5.90 2.24
N TYR A 38 6.22 5.79 3.52
CA TYR A 38 6.96 6.47 4.60
C TYR A 38 7.98 5.58 5.31
N GLU A 39 7.62 4.34 5.64
CA GLU A 39 8.43 3.49 6.52
C GLU A 39 9.17 2.41 5.74
N LEU A 40 8.51 1.77 4.76
CA LEU A 40 9.06 0.56 4.12
C LEU A 40 9.79 0.83 2.80
N PHE A 41 9.66 2.03 2.23
CA PHE A 41 10.29 2.36 0.95
C PHE A 41 11.81 2.19 1.00
N THR A 42 12.43 2.44 2.16
CA THR A 42 13.89 2.33 2.35
C THR A 42 14.35 0.91 2.71
N ASP A 43 13.44 -0.03 2.95
CA ASP A 43 13.79 -1.41 3.29
C ASP A 43 14.32 -2.15 2.06
N VAL A 44 15.57 -2.61 2.14
CA VAL A 44 16.28 -3.26 1.02
C VAL A 44 15.58 -4.55 0.61
N THR A 45 15.15 -5.37 1.57
CA THR A 45 14.50 -6.66 1.30
C THR A 45 13.20 -6.44 0.52
N LEU A 46 12.40 -5.47 0.97
CA LEU A 46 11.12 -5.17 0.35
C LEU A 46 11.29 -4.57 -1.04
N ARG A 47 12.30 -3.72 -1.25
CA ARG A 47 12.63 -3.18 -2.58
C ARG A 47 13.07 -4.27 -3.56
N MET A 48 13.88 -5.23 -3.12
CA MET A 48 14.33 -6.35 -3.95
C MET A 48 13.15 -7.22 -4.38
N GLU A 49 12.28 -7.60 -3.44
CA GLU A 49 11.09 -8.38 -3.77
C GLU A 49 10.13 -7.61 -4.68
N LEU A 50 9.94 -6.32 -4.45
CA LEU A 50 9.06 -5.50 -5.27
C LEU A 50 9.58 -5.37 -6.71
N ARG A 51 10.89 -5.26 -6.92
CA ARG A 51 11.51 -5.33 -8.25
C ARG A 51 11.25 -6.69 -8.92
N ARG A 52 11.50 -7.78 -8.18
CA ARG A 52 11.27 -9.16 -8.65
C ARG A 52 9.82 -9.39 -9.08
N THR A 53 8.86 -8.75 -8.41
CA THR A 53 7.42 -8.82 -8.74
C THR A 53 6.94 -7.71 -9.69
N GLN A 54 7.85 -6.92 -10.28
CA GLN A 54 7.55 -5.84 -11.22
C GLN A 54 6.71 -4.68 -10.65
N GLY A 55 6.80 -4.43 -9.35
CA GLY A 55 6.11 -3.32 -8.71
C GLY A 55 4.69 -3.64 -8.24
N PHE A 56 3.89 -2.58 -8.11
CA PHE A 56 2.48 -2.69 -7.75
C PHE A 56 1.61 -2.77 -9.01
N CYS A 57 0.39 -3.27 -8.90
CA CYS A 57 -0.53 -3.21 -10.03
C CYS A 57 -0.87 -1.75 -10.40
N HIS A 58 -1.40 -1.56 -11.62
CA HIS A 58 -1.82 -0.25 -12.14
C HIS A 58 -2.65 0.56 -11.14
N MET A 59 -3.66 -0.05 -10.54
CA MET A 59 -4.57 0.62 -9.60
C MET A 59 -3.84 1.18 -8.37
N HIS A 60 -3.03 0.34 -7.70
CA HIS A 60 -2.33 0.73 -6.49
C HIS A 60 -1.17 1.70 -6.77
N THR A 61 -0.57 1.62 -7.97
CA THR A 61 0.41 2.61 -8.44
C THR A 61 -0.20 4.01 -8.53
N TRP A 62 -1.41 4.13 -9.09
CA TRP A 62 -2.11 5.42 -9.14
C TRP A 62 -2.58 5.90 -7.77
N GLN A 63 -2.98 4.99 -6.88
CA GLN A 63 -3.30 5.37 -5.50
C GLN A 63 -2.06 5.92 -4.77
N LEU A 64 -0.89 5.30 -4.95
CA LEU A 64 0.38 5.81 -4.44
C LEU A 64 0.70 7.21 -5.00
N ALA A 65 0.46 7.43 -6.29
CA ALA A 65 0.66 8.73 -6.91
C ALA A 65 -0.28 9.78 -6.30
N ALA A 66 -1.55 9.42 -6.08
CA ALA A 66 -2.55 10.31 -5.48
C ALA A 66 -2.22 10.70 -4.03
N ILE A 67 -1.56 9.83 -3.26
CA ILE A 67 -1.10 10.15 -1.90
C ILE A 67 0.30 10.79 -1.87
N GLY A 68 0.85 11.20 -3.02
CA GLY A 68 2.11 11.95 -3.10
C GLY A 68 3.38 11.11 -2.99
N ALA A 69 3.35 9.84 -3.42
CA ALA A 69 4.52 8.97 -3.46
C ALA A 69 5.38 9.14 -4.74
N SER A 70 5.37 10.32 -5.37
CA SER A 70 5.95 10.54 -6.71
C SER A 70 7.44 10.16 -6.80
N LEU A 71 8.23 10.49 -5.77
CA LEU A 71 9.66 10.15 -5.75
C LEU A 71 9.87 8.64 -5.60
N GLN A 72 9.16 8.02 -4.65
CA GLN A 72 9.24 6.58 -4.39
C GLN A 72 8.84 5.78 -5.62
N LEU A 73 7.77 6.19 -6.30
CA LEU A 73 7.33 5.60 -7.55
C LEU A 73 8.37 5.76 -8.66
N ALA A 74 8.92 6.96 -8.85
CA ALA A 74 9.95 7.20 -9.87
C ALA A 74 11.20 6.34 -9.63
N GLN A 75 11.62 6.19 -8.38
CA GLN A 75 12.77 5.35 -8.03
C GLN A 75 12.47 3.86 -8.23
N THR A 76 11.31 3.39 -7.76
CA THR A 76 10.88 2.00 -7.88
C THR A 76 10.75 1.59 -9.35
N TYR A 77 10.05 2.39 -10.16
CA TYR A 77 9.80 2.02 -11.56
C TYR A 77 11.00 2.25 -12.47
N ARG A 78 11.91 3.18 -12.16
CA ARG A 78 13.22 3.23 -12.84
C ARG A 78 13.94 1.90 -12.69
N GLU A 79 13.94 1.36 -11.48
CA GLU A 79 14.63 0.12 -11.15
C GLU A 79 13.99 -1.10 -11.79
N VAL A 80 12.66 -1.21 -11.74
CA VAL A 80 11.91 -2.27 -12.44
C VAL A 80 12.18 -2.25 -13.94
N LEU A 81 12.21 -1.05 -14.55
CA LEU A 81 12.49 -0.90 -15.98
C LEU A 81 13.94 -1.24 -16.32
N SER A 82 14.90 -0.85 -15.48
CA SER A 82 16.30 -1.24 -15.65
C SER A 82 16.46 -2.76 -15.62
N ASP A 83 15.88 -3.44 -14.62
CA ASP A 83 15.97 -4.90 -14.49
C ASP A 83 15.26 -5.65 -15.64
N ALA A 84 14.24 -5.05 -16.26
CA ALA A 84 13.51 -5.65 -17.39
C ALA A 84 14.21 -5.46 -18.75
N MET A 85 15.17 -4.54 -18.84
CA MET A 85 15.90 -4.21 -20.06
C MET A 85 17.26 -4.92 -20.17
N GLU A 86 17.75 -5.51 -19.08
CA GLU A 86 18.95 -6.36 -19.03
C GLU A 86 18.62 -7.83 -19.37
#